data_AF-A0A803MJ75-F1
#
_entry.id   AF-A0A803MJ75-F1
#
_cell.length_a   1.000
_cell.length_b   1.000
_cell.length_c   1.000
_cell.angle_alpha   90.00
_cell.angle_beta   90.00
_cell.angle_gamma   90.00
#
_symmetry.space_group_name_H-M   'P 1'
#
loop_
_entity.id
_entity.type
_entity.pdbx_description
1 polymer ?
#
loop_
_entity_poly.entity_id
_entity_poly.type
_entity_poly.pdbx_seq_one_letter_code
_entity_poly.pdbx_strand_id
1 'polypeptide(L)'
;MGNLFCTEHTIHRRFDLKGSSLGRSTDKPEEELDASTILKDLDLNFIFRLQKSWFQDFCRQVDRDCEFLEQERIMDYSLQGT
;
A
#
# COMPACT_ATOMS: atom_id res chain seq x y z
N MET A 1 -11.93 6.76 -11.54
CA MET A 1 -10.97 5.88 -10.85
C MET A 1 -11.20 4.46 -11.32
N GLY A 2 -10.15 3.77 -11.77
CA GLY A 2 -10.22 2.35 -12.11
C GLY A 2 -10.04 1.47 -10.88
N ASN A 3 -10.54 0.24 -10.91
CA ASN A 3 -10.25 -0.75 -9.88
C ASN A 3 -8.76 -1.15 -9.97
N LEU A 4 -7.98 -0.83 -8.94
CA LEU A 4 -6.54 -1.16 -8.86
C LEU A 4 -6.29 -2.69 -8.82
N PHE A 5 -7.30 -3.45 -8.39
CA PHE A 5 -7.22 -4.86 -8.03
C PHE A 5 -8.02 -5.76 -8.98
N CYS A 6 -8.16 -5.34 -10.23
CA CYS A 6 -8.82 -6.15 -11.27
C CYS A 6 -7.88 -7.28 -11.71
N THR A 7 -7.94 -8.41 -11.00
CA THR A 7 -7.11 -9.59 -11.27
C THR A 7 -7.95 -10.86 -11.18
N GLU A 8 -7.56 -11.89 -11.93
CA GLU A 8 -8.12 -13.24 -11.82
C GLU A 8 -7.61 -13.98 -10.58
N HIS A 9 -6.59 -13.43 -9.91
CA HIS A 9 -5.99 -14.00 -8.71
C HIS A 9 -6.70 -13.52 -7.44
N THR A 10 -6.84 -14.42 -6.47
CA THR A 10 -7.41 -14.07 -5.16
C THR A 10 -6.45 -13.18 -4.38
N ILE A 11 -6.96 -12.07 -3.86
CA ILE A 11 -6.24 -11.19 -2.95
C ILE A 11 -6.36 -11.74 -1.54
N HIS A 12 -5.23 -12.13 -0.95
CA HIS A 12 -5.19 -12.73 0.37
C HIS A 12 -5.03 -11.70 1.49
N ARG A 13 -4.34 -10.59 1.23
CA ARG A 13 -4.16 -9.48 2.18
C ARG A 13 -4.25 -8.15 1.42
N ARG A 14 -4.69 -7.11 2.12
CA ARG A 14 -4.79 -5.76 1.59
C ARG A 14 -4.05 -4.83 2.54
N PHE A 15 -3.29 -3.89 1.99
CA PHE A 15 -2.51 -2.93 2.74
C PHE A 15 -2.81 -1.51 2.30
N ASP A 16 -3.06 -0.65 3.27
CA ASP A 16 -3.04 0.80 3.12
C ASP A 16 -1.76 1.29 3.77
N LEU A 17 -0.82 1.84 3.00
CA LEU A 17 0.50 2.25 3.50
C LEU A 17 0.68 3.76 3.32
N LYS A 18 1.01 4.46 4.40
CA LYS A 18 1.22 5.92 4.39
C LYS A 18 2.65 6.33 4.72
N GLY A 19 3.45 5.45 5.30
CA GLY A 19 4.78 5.72 5.84
C GLY A 19 4.78 6.40 7.21
N SER A 20 3.62 6.70 7.79
CA SER A 20 3.48 7.23 9.16
C SER A 20 3.17 6.11 10.16
N SER A 21 3.28 6.40 11.47
CA SER A 21 3.07 5.39 12.53
C SER A 21 1.82 5.63 13.38
N LEU A 22 1.40 6.88 13.55
CA LEU A 22 0.28 7.20 14.44
C LEU A 22 -1.05 6.73 13.84
N GLY A 23 -1.76 5.83 14.56
CA GLY A 23 -3.04 5.28 14.09
C GLY A 23 -2.91 4.31 12.90
N ARG A 24 -1.70 3.82 12.64
CA ARG A 24 -1.37 2.95 11.50
C ARG A 24 -1.24 1.48 11.88
N SER A 25 -2.08 1.02 12.81
CA SER A 25 -2.33 -0.39 13.11
C SER A 25 -3.81 -0.74 12.93
N THR A 26 -4.10 -2.02 12.83
CA THR A 26 -5.46 -2.58 12.82
C THR A 26 -5.84 -2.99 14.24
N ASP A 27 -7.09 -2.74 14.64
CA ASP A 27 -7.57 -3.06 15.99
C ASP A 27 -7.99 -4.54 16.15
N LYS A 28 -8.06 -5.28 15.02
CA LYS A 28 -8.46 -6.68 15.00
C LYS A 28 -7.28 -7.59 15.37
N PRO A 29 -7.49 -8.61 16.21
CA PRO A 29 -6.47 -9.62 16.46
C PRO A 29 -6.19 -10.45 15.20
N GLU A 30 -4.99 -11.04 15.10
CA GLU A 30 -4.54 -11.77 13.90
C GLU A 30 -5.48 -12.93 13.52
N GLU A 31 -6.11 -13.55 14.52
CA GLU A 31 -7.07 -14.66 14.38
C GLU A 31 -8.38 -14.25 13.69
N GLU A 32 -8.73 -12.96 13.71
CA GLU A 32 -9.93 -12.39 13.09
C GLU A 32 -9.65 -11.69 11.76
N LEU A 33 -8.39 -11.72 11.29
CA LEU A 33 -8.02 -11.12 10.02
C LEU A 33 -8.54 -11.96 8.85
N ASP A 34 -9.30 -11.31 7.98
CA ASP A 34 -9.76 -11.89 6.72
C ASP A 34 -9.17 -11.13 5.52
N ALA A 35 -9.40 -11.66 4.32
CA ALA A 35 -8.93 -11.02 3.09
C ALA A 35 -9.51 -9.62 2.86
N SER A 36 -10.65 -9.29 3.48
CA SER A 36 -11.29 -7.98 3.36
C SER A 36 -10.68 -6.93 4.28
N THR A 37 -9.91 -7.36 5.27
CA THR A 37 -9.29 -6.49 6.26
C THR A 37 -8.12 -5.74 5.63
N ILE A 38 -8.13 -4.41 5.80
CA ILE A 38 -7.09 -3.51 5.30
C ILE A 38 -6.08 -3.31 6.41
N LEU A 39 -4.92 -3.96 6.26
CA LEU A 39 -3.77 -3.83 7.14
C LEU A 39 -3.07 -2.49 6.89
N LYS A 40 -2.38 -1.98 7.90
CA LYS A 40 -1.68 -0.69 7.84
C LYS A 40 -0.18 -0.83 8.05
N ASP A 41 0.54 0.29 8.13
CA ASP A 41 2.00 0.35 8.18
C ASP A 41 2.62 -0.48 9.33
N LEU A 42 2.01 -0.48 10.52
CA LEU A 42 2.51 -1.22 11.68
C LEU A 42 2.13 -2.70 11.66
N ASP A 43 1.13 -3.08 10.87
CA ASP A 43 0.71 -4.47 10.69
C ASP A 43 1.53 -5.18 9.58
N LEU A 44 2.33 -4.42 8.82
CA LEU A 44 3.12 -4.94 7.72
C LEU A 44 4.32 -5.75 8.24
N ASN A 45 4.16 -7.08 8.25
CA ASN A 45 5.19 -8.04 8.61
C ASN A 45 5.81 -8.77 7.41
N PHE A 46 5.66 -8.22 6.20
CA PHE A 46 6.17 -8.79 4.95
C PHE A 46 7.18 -7.88 4.25
N ILE A 47 7.97 -8.49 3.38
CA ILE A 47 8.85 -7.79 2.45
C ILE A 47 8.38 -8.11 1.02
N PHE A 48 7.99 -7.08 0.27
CA PHE A 48 7.69 -7.21 -1.14
C PHE A 48 8.98 -7.32 -1.93
N ARG A 49 9.14 -8.41 -2.68
CA ARG A 49 10.32 -8.64 -3.54
C ARG A 49 9.93 -8.46 -5.00
N LEU A 50 10.57 -7.49 -5.64
CA LEU A 50 10.42 -7.19 -7.07
C LEU A 50 11.72 -7.50 -7.80
N GLN A 51 11.60 -7.81 -9.10
CA GLN A 51 12.78 -7.86 -9.97
C GLN A 51 13.43 -6.47 -10.02
N LYS A 52 14.76 -6.43 -10.17
CA LYS A 52 15.53 -5.19 -10.07
C LYS A 52 15.03 -4.08 -11.00
N SER A 53 14.72 -4.41 -12.26
CA SER A 53 14.18 -3.44 -13.22
C SER A 53 12.82 -2.90 -12.77
N TRP A 54 11.91 -3.79 -12.37
CA TRP A 54 10.57 -3.41 -11.90
C TRP A 54 10.63 -2.55 -10.64
N PHE A 55 11.54 -2.85 -9.71
CA PHE A 55 11.74 -2.03 -8.52
C PHE A 55 12.21 -0.61 -8.89
N GLN A 56 13.16 -0.50 -9.80
CA GLN A 56 13.64 0.81 -10.28
C GLN A 56 12.54 1.61 -10.98
N ASP A 57 11.73 0.95 -11.80
CA ASP A 57 10.62 1.58 -12.51
C ASP A 57 9.53 2.03 -11.53
N PHE A 58 9.23 1.18 -10.54
CA PHE A 58 8.30 1.49 -9.46
C PHE A 58 8.74 2.70 -8.65
N CYS A 59 9.99 2.73 -8.16
CA CYS A 59 10.51 3.90 -7.42
C CYS A 59 10.42 5.18 -8.25
N ARG A 60 10.85 5.13 -9.53
CA ARG A 60 10.77 6.29 -10.42
C ARG A 60 9.35 6.81 -10.62
N GLN A 61 8.36 5.92 -10.65
CA GLN A 61 6.96 6.31 -10.78
C GLN A 61 6.45 6.94 -9.48
N VAL A 62 6.70 6.28 -8.35
CA VAL A 62 6.30 6.78 -7.02
C VAL A 62 6.90 8.16 -6.75
N ASP A 63 8.18 8.36 -7.04
CA ASP A 63 8.85 9.66 -6.83
C ASP A 63 8.15 10.78 -7.62
N ARG A 64 7.81 10.54 -8.89
CA ARG A 64 7.10 11.53 -9.73
C ARG A 64 5.67 11.80 -9.26
N ASP A 65 4.97 10.75 -8.85
CA ASP A 65 3.60 10.90 -8.35
C ASP A 65 3.59 11.69 -7.03
N CYS A 66 4.55 11.43 -6.14
CA CYS A 66 4.75 12.20 -4.92
C CYS A 66 5.10 13.67 -5.20
N GLU A 67 6.04 13.94 -6.12
CA GLU A 67 6.38 15.31 -6.53
C GLU A 67 5.16 16.07 -7.06
N PHE A 68 4.33 15.42 -7.88
CA PHE A 68 3.10 16.00 -8.40
C PHE A 68 2.10 16.31 -7.29
N LEU A 69 1.85 15.37 -6.39
CA LEU A 69 0.92 15.55 -5.27
C LEU A 69 1.39 16.66 -4.32
N GLU A 70 2.70 16.76 -4.07
CA GLU A 70 3.28 17.82 -3.25
C GLU A 70 3.10 19.21 -3.89
N GLN A 71 3.32 19.34 -5.20
CA GLN A 71 3.10 20.59 -5.94
C GLN A 71 1.65 21.06 -5.85
N GLU A 72 0.70 20.12 -5.93
CA GLU A 72 -0.74 20.38 -5.79
C GLU A 72 -1.19 20.51 -4.32
N ARG A 73 -0.26 20.40 -3.36
CA ARG A 73 -0.51 20.45 -1.90
C ARG A 73 -1.52 19.40 -1.43
N ILE A 74 -1.55 18.26 -2.11
CA ILE A 74 -2.37 17.11 -1.75
C ILE A 74 -1.60 16.27 -0.74
N MET A 75 -2.22 16.03 0.42
CA MET A 75 -1.68 15.21 1.49
C MET A 75 -2.67 14.08 1.83
N ASP A 76 -2.29 13.25 2.80
CA ASP A 76 -3.11 12.14 3.31
C ASP A 76 -3.45 11.04 2.31
N TYR A 77 -2.69 10.95 1.21
CA TYR A 77 -2.73 9.82 0.30
C TYR A 77 -2.02 8.59 0.88
N SER A 78 -2.38 7.42 0.38
CA SER A 78 -1.78 6.13 0.77
C SER A 78 -1.49 5.30 -0.47
N LEU A 79 -0.44 4.49 -0.39
CA LEU A 79 -0.15 3.44 -1.35
C LEU A 79 -1.00 2.21 -1.01
N GLN A 80 -1.78 1.76 -1.98
CA GLN A 80 -2.61 0.56 -1.85
C GLN A 80 -1.81 -0.66 -2.35
N GLY A 81 -1.60 -1.65 -1.47
CA GLY A 81 -0.87 -2.89 -1.77
C GLY A 81 -1.73 -4.14 -1.55
N THR A 82 -1.47 -5.20 -2.32
CA THR A 82 -2.13 -6.52 -2.21
C THR A 82 -1.16 -7.66 -2.42
#